data_AF-A0A7W2I5M3-F1
#
_entry.id   AF-A0A7W2I5M3-F1
#
_cell.length_a   1.000
_cell.length_b   1.000
_cell.length_c   1.000
_cell.angle_alpha   90.00
_cell.angle_beta   90.00
_cell.angle_gamma   90.00
#
_symmetry.space_group_name_H-M   'P 1'
#
loop_
_entity.id
_entity.type
_entity.pdbx_description
1 polymer ?
#
loop_
_entity_poly.entity_id
_entity_poly.type
_entity_poly.pdbx_seq_one_letter_code
_entity_poly.pdbx_strand_id
1 'polypeptide(L)'
;MSLDMSLSNDGVRPLTDVEKQTKYNPVDEILNLGPEFIFGLHEIKWFSHCGEVPPTLPFEPIAFASQSQAMESAFDLCWENTTLEARNRLTEFLHKNHSSEYANWNEIAREIKRFVIEPLVSRHWQPYAYKHGLAKVFVDCVSWDVLGACMENAYRLCASPTSFFLPLLSVYKAGHFPCGWIEGNYPEGRLVIW
;
A
#
# COMPACT_ATOMS: atom_id res chain seq x y z
N MET A 1 17.50 -53.37 -37.68
CA MET A 1 17.15 -51.97 -37.97
C MET A 1 16.23 -51.55 -36.84
N SER A 2 16.81 -51.12 -35.73
CA SER A 2 16.12 -50.85 -34.47
C SER A 2 16.14 -49.34 -34.25
N LEU A 3 14.96 -48.76 -34.05
CA LEU A 3 14.75 -47.35 -33.77
C LEU A 3 15.28 -46.99 -32.38
N ASP A 4 16.07 -45.93 -32.33
CA ASP A 4 16.58 -45.30 -31.11
C ASP A 4 15.49 -44.38 -30.53
N MET A 5 15.20 -44.54 -29.24
CA MET A 5 14.24 -43.74 -28.47
C MET A 5 15.04 -42.95 -27.43
N SER A 6 15.37 -41.70 -27.76
CA SER A 6 15.99 -40.77 -26.82
C SER A 6 14.93 -40.19 -25.88
N LEU A 7 14.86 -40.68 -24.64
CA LEU A 7 14.22 -39.97 -23.53
C LEU A 7 15.28 -39.15 -22.80
N SER A 8 15.21 -37.83 -22.96
CA SER A 8 16.01 -36.86 -22.22
C SER A 8 15.62 -36.88 -20.74
N ASN A 9 16.55 -37.33 -19.91
CA ASN A 9 16.47 -37.28 -18.46
C ASN A 9 16.87 -35.88 -18.00
N ASP A 10 15.92 -34.94 -17.96
CA ASP A 10 16.13 -33.63 -17.34
C ASP A 10 16.19 -33.81 -15.83
N GLY A 11 17.42 -34.05 -15.35
CA GLY A 11 17.75 -34.08 -13.94
C GLY A 11 17.49 -32.72 -13.30
N VAL A 12 16.38 -32.62 -12.58
CA VAL A 12 16.15 -31.53 -11.62
C VAL A 12 17.26 -31.63 -10.57
N ARG A 13 18.26 -30.75 -10.67
CA ARG A 13 19.36 -30.69 -9.71
C ARG A 13 18.77 -30.29 -8.35
N PRO A 14 19.09 -31.00 -7.26
CA PRO A 14 18.69 -30.57 -5.92
C PRO A 14 19.28 -29.19 -5.62
N LEU A 15 18.43 -28.26 -5.19
CA LEU A 15 18.84 -26.91 -4.79
C LEU A 15 19.88 -27.00 -3.67
N THR A 16 20.97 -26.26 -3.85
CA THR A 16 22.06 -26.12 -2.88
C THR A 16 21.57 -25.41 -1.61
N ASP A 17 22.23 -25.62 -0.48
CA ASP A 17 21.81 -24.98 0.78
C ASP A 17 21.89 -23.45 0.73
N VAL A 18 22.68 -22.88 -0.19
CA VAL A 18 22.72 -21.46 -0.52
C VAL A 18 21.43 -21.00 -1.22
N GLU A 19 20.86 -21.81 -2.12
CA GLU A 19 19.60 -21.50 -2.81
C GLU A 19 18.38 -21.66 -1.90
N LYS A 20 18.46 -22.55 -0.89
CA LYS A 20 17.45 -22.64 0.18
C LYS A 20 17.50 -21.43 1.14
N GLN A 21 18.68 -20.83 1.32
CA GLN A 21 18.87 -19.69 2.21
C GLN A 21 18.24 -18.39 1.69
N THR A 22 17.94 -18.32 0.38
CA THR A 22 17.26 -17.18 -0.26
C THR A 22 15.76 -17.07 0.02
N LYS A 23 15.17 -17.98 0.82
CA LYS A 23 13.71 -18.06 1.02
C LYS A 23 13.22 -17.65 2.41
N TYR A 24 14.10 -17.18 3.27
CA TYR A 24 13.75 -16.66 4.59
C TYR A 24 14.29 -15.25 4.74
N ASN A 25 13.41 -14.26 4.59
CA ASN A 25 13.72 -12.88 4.91
C ASN A 25 13.26 -12.64 6.36
N PRO A 26 14.16 -12.34 7.31
CA PRO A 26 13.79 -12.06 8.70
C PRO A 26 12.73 -10.95 8.85
N VAL A 27 12.63 -10.11 7.81
CA VAL A 27 11.62 -9.05 7.68
C VAL A 27 10.20 -9.61 7.61
N ASP A 28 9.98 -10.79 7.02
CA ASP A 28 8.64 -11.37 6.86
C ASP A 28 8.03 -11.80 8.21
N GLU A 29 8.87 -12.24 9.16
CA GLU A 29 8.43 -12.53 10.54
C GLU A 29 8.14 -11.25 11.33
N ILE A 30 8.94 -10.19 11.12
CA ILE A 30 8.82 -8.94 11.88
C ILE A 30 7.60 -8.13 11.42
N LEU A 31 7.31 -8.11 10.11
CA LEU A 31 6.30 -7.22 9.56
C LEU A 31 4.87 -7.74 9.72
N ASN A 32 4.68 -9.04 9.94
CA ASN A 32 3.37 -9.72 9.92
C ASN A 32 2.50 -9.30 8.71
N LEU A 33 3.08 -8.90 7.57
CA LEU A 33 2.30 -8.46 6.41
C LEU A 33 1.80 -9.65 5.56
N GLY A 34 2.56 -10.75 5.57
CA GLY A 34 2.35 -11.87 4.66
C GLY A 34 2.89 -11.59 3.24
N PRO A 35 3.50 -12.58 2.59
CA PRO A 35 4.17 -12.40 1.30
C PRO A 35 3.21 -11.97 0.19
N GLU A 36 1.97 -12.46 0.20
CA GLU A 36 0.95 -12.11 -0.79
C GLU A 36 0.58 -10.62 -0.76
N PHE A 37 0.57 -10.00 0.43
CA PHE A 37 0.27 -8.58 0.55
C PHE A 37 1.40 -7.74 -0.07
N ILE A 38 2.65 -8.05 0.26
CA ILE A 38 3.83 -7.35 -0.27
C ILE A 38 3.95 -7.55 -1.77
N PHE A 39 3.81 -8.78 -2.26
CA PHE A 39 3.79 -9.08 -3.69
C PHE A 39 2.69 -8.28 -4.40
N GLY A 40 1.49 -8.25 -3.82
CA GLY A 40 0.37 -7.47 -4.34
C GLY A 40 0.65 -5.97 -4.47
N LEU A 41 1.49 -5.37 -3.61
CA LEU A 41 1.89 -3.96 -3.72
C LEU A 41 2.81 -3.71 -4.92
N HIS A 42 3.70 -4.66 -5.23
CA HIS A 42 4.62 -4.55 -6.37
C HIS A 42 3.93 -4.74 -7.72
N GLU A 43 2.81 -5.46 -7.76
CA GLU A 43 2.01 -5.69 -8.97
C GLU A 43 1.05 -4.54 -9.29
N ILE A 44 0.91 -3.55 -8.41
CA ILE A 44 0.04 -2.40 -8.65
C ILE A 44 0.54 -1.61 -9.87
N LYS A 45 -0.36 -1.38 -10.82
CA LYS A 45 -0.16 -0.44 -11.93
C LYS A 45 -0.41 0.98 -11.43
N TRP A 46 0.52 1.49 -10.63
CA TRP A 46 0.39 2.78 -9.96
C TRP A 46 0.02 3.90 -10.94
N PHE A 47 -1.06 4.62 -10.64
CA PHE A 47 -1.52 5.82 -11.36
C PHE A 47 -1.85 5.61 -12.84
N SER A 48 -2.10 4.37 -13.26
CA SER A 48 -2.32 4.05 -14.68
C SER A 48 -3.63 4.58 -15.26
N HIS A 49 -4.59 4.98 -14.41
CA HIS A 49 -5.92 5.44 -14.80
C HIS A 49 -6.28 6.80 -14.17
N CYS A 50 -5.27 7.57 -13.72
CA CYS A 50 -5.51 8.90 -13.17
C CYS A 50 -6.20 9.83 -14.18
N GLY A 51 -7.32 10.42 -13.77
CA GLY A 51 -8.20 11.26 -14.60
C GLY A 51 -9.27 10.48 -15.37
N GLU A 52 -9.34 9.15 -15.23
CA GLU A 52 -10.38 8.31 -15.81
C GLU A 52 -11.55 8.10 -14.83
N VAL A 53 -12.66 7.55 -15.33
CA VAL A 53 -13.79 7.19 -14.48
C VAL A 53 -13.40 5.98 -13.62
N PRO A 54 -13.57 6.03 -12.29
CA PRO A 54 -13.22 4.92 -11.43
C PRO A 54 -13.97 3.63 -11.78
N PRO A 55 -13.34 2.46 -11.59
CA PRO A 55 -14.08 1.21 -11.54
C PRO A 55 -14.97 1.17 -10.29
N THR A 56 -15.83 0.15 -10.21
CA THR A 56 -16.61 -0.11 -8.99
C THR A 56 -15.65 -0.40 -7.83
N LEU A 57 -15.66 0.50 -6.84
CA LEU A 57 -14.91 0.40 -5.60
C LEU A 57 -15.86 0.00 -4.46
N PRO A 58 -15.35 -0.47 -3.31
CA PRO A 58 -16.19 -0.83 -2.15
C PRO A 58 -16.91 0.37 -1.51
N PHE A 59 -16.68 1.57 -2.03
CA PHE A 59 -17.32 2.82 -1.68
C PHE A 59 -17.54 3.64 -2.96
N GLU A 60 -18.39 4.66 -2.90
CA GLU A 60 -18.65 5.56 -4.04
C GLU A 60 -17.74 6.80 -3.95
N PRO A 61 -16.61 6.86 -4.68
CA PRO A 61 -15.76 8.04 -4.70
C PRO A 61 -16.34 9.13 -5.61
N ILE A 62 -15.86 10.34 -5.42
CA ILE A 62 -16.01 11.45 -6.36
C ILE A 62 -14.73 11.53 -7.19
N ALA A 63 -14.85 11.55 -8.52
CA ALA A 63 -13.70 11.67 -9.41
C ALA A 63 -13.45 13.14 -9.79
N PHE A 64 -12.22 13.60 -9.61
CA PHE A 64 -11.75 14.85 -10.18
C PHE A 64 -11.22 14.63 -11.59
N ALA A 65 -11.61 15.52 -12.51
CA ALA A 65 -11.23 15.44 -13.91
C ALA A 65 -9.83 16.02 -14.20
N SER A 66 -9.23 16.78 -13.27
CA SER A 66 -7.96 17.48 -13.50
C SER A 66 -6.91 17.20 -12.43
N GLN A 67 -5.66 17.07 -12.86
CA GLN A 67 -4.49 16.95 -12.00
C GLN A 67 -4.38 18.13 -11.02
N SER A 68 -4.68 19.35 -11.47
CA SER A 68 -4.58 20.54 -10.62
C SER A 68 -5.53 20.48 -9.43
N GLN A 69 -6.80 20.12 -9.65
CA GLN A 69 -7.77 19.96 -8.56
C GLN A 69 -7.38 18.82 -7.62
N ALA A 70 -6.88 17.71 -8.18
CA ALA A 70 -6.40 16.59 -7.39
C ALA A 70 -5.23 16.99 -6.47
N MET A 71 -4.25 17.72 -6.99
CA MET A 71 -3.10 18.15 -6.19
C MET A 71 -3.50 19.20 -5.16
N GLU A 72 -4.36 20.16 -5.50
CA GLU A 72 -4.86 21.16 -4.54
C GLU A 72 -5.56 20.49 -3.35
N SER A 73 -6.44 19.53 -3.63
CA SER A 73 -7.17 18.79 -2.59
C SER A 73 -6.28 17.83 -1.81
N ALA A 74 -5.32 17.16 -2.46
CA ALA A 74 -4.42 16.22 -1.78
C ALA A 74 -3.47 16.91 -0.80
N PHE A 75 -3.27 18.22 -0.96
CA PHE A 75 -2.41 19.04 -0.10
C PHE A 75 -3.21 19.95 0.82
N ASP A 76 -4.54 19.87 0.81
CA ASP A 76 -5.38 20.62 1.72
C ASP A 76 -5.41 19.98 3.11
N LEU A 77 -5.60 20.85 4.11
CA LEU A 77 -5.68 20.50 5.51
C LEU A 77 -6.82 19.52 5.81
N CYS A 78 -7.90 19.54 5.02
CA CYS A 78 -9.00 18.58 5.17
C CYS A 78 -8.53 17.13 4.94
N TRP A 79 -7.72 16.89 3.89
CA TRP A 79 -7.18 15.57 3.60
C TRP A 79 -6.14 15.12 4.64
N GLU A 80 -5.25 16.03 5.02
CA GLU A 80 -4.26 15.77 6.08
C GLU A 80 -4.95 15.37 7.39
N ASN A 81 -5.93 16.15 7.85
CA ASN A 81 -6.69 15.85 9.06
C ASN A 81 -7.45 14.53 8.98
N THR A 82 -8.01 14.21 7.81
CA THR A 82 -8.75 12.96 7.58
C THR A 82 -7.84 11.75 7.75
N THR A 83 -6.70 11.72 7.06
CA THR A 83 -5.75 10.60 7.14
C THR A 83 -5.11 10.50 8.53
N LEU A 84 -4.86 11.63 9.20
CA LEU A 84 -4.34 11.68 10.56
C LEU A 84 -5.36 11.11 11.57
N GLU A 85 -6.62 11.53 11.50
CA GLU A 85 -7.70 11.03 12.35
C GLU A 85 -7.92 9.53 12.15
N ALA A 86 -7.91 9.04 10.91
CA ALA A 86 -7.99 7.62 10.61
C ALA A 86 -6.87 6.81 11.28
N ARG A 87 -5.63 7.30 11.20
CA ARG A 87 -4.48 6.68 11.88
C ARG A 87 -4.64 6.73 13.41
N ASN A 88 -5.05 7.89 13.95
CA ASN A 88 -5.22 8.08 15.39
C ASN A 88 -6.22 7.07 15.96
N ARG A 89 -7.35 6.85 15.29
CA ARG A 89 -8.35 5.85 15.71
C ARG A 89 -7.77 4.45 15.81
N LEU A 90 -6.96 4.02 14.84
CA LEU A 90 -6.28 2.72 14.91
C LEU A 90 -5.31 2.67 16.10
N THR A 91 -4.47 3.69 16.27
CA THR A 91 -3.49 3.72 17.37
C THR A 91 -4.16 3.77 18.74
N GLU A 92 -5.27 4.50 18.89
CA GLU A 92 -6.05 4.53 20.13
C GLU A 92 -6.69 3.18 20.43
N PHE A 93 -7.25 2.52 19.42
CA PHE A 93 -7.80 1.17 19.57
C PHE A 93 -6.74 0.19 20.03
N LEU A 94 -5.58 0.18 19.37
CA LEU A 94 -4.46 -0.70 19.71
C LEU A 94 -3.91 -0.40 21.10
N HIS A 95 -3.72 0.87 21.45
CA HIS A 95 -3.25 1.25 22.79
C HIS A 95 -4.22 0.79 23.90
N LYS A 96 -5.54 0.88 23.67
CA LYS A 96 -6.55 0.51 24.67
C LYS A 96 -6.75 -1.01 24.79
N ASN A 97 -6.66 -1.76 23.69
CA ASN A 97 -7.09 -3.16 23.64
C ASN A 97 -5.94 -4.16 23.39
N HIS A 98 -4.82 -3.71 22.81
CA HIS A 98 -3.69 -4.53 22.35
C HIS A 98 -2.36 -3.84 22.67
N SER A 99 -2.21 -3.38 23.92
CA SER A 99 -1.08 -2.53 24.32
C SER A 99 0.28 -3.22 24.16
N SER A 100 0.34 -4.54 24.33
CA SER A 100 1.53 -5.36 24.08
C SER A 100 1.98 -5.31 22.63
N GLU A 101 1.05 -5.47 21.69
CA GLU A 101 1.31 -5.45 20.26
C GLU A 101 1.57 -4.02 19.77
N TYR A 102 0.88 -3.03 20.37
CA TYR A 102 1.08 -1.61 20.10
C TYR A 102 2.50 -1.14 20.45
N ALA A 103 3.15 -1.75 21.46
CA ALA A 103 4.54 -1.43 21.81
C ALA A 103 5.51 -1.57 20.63
N ASN A 104 5.19 -2.43 19.66
CA ASN A 104 6.00 -2.68 18.46
C ASN A 104 5.68 -1.74 17.30
N TRP A 105 4.71 -0.81 17.45
CA TRP A 105 4.22 0.07 16.38
C TRP A 105 5.35 0.80 15.64
N ASN A 106 6.26 1.43 16.39
CA ASN A 106 7.34 2.21 15.81
C ASN A 106 8.38 1.34 15.10
N GLU A 107 8.65 0.15 15.62
CA GLU A 107 9.56 -0.81 14.99
C GLU A 107 8.97 -1.33 13.68
N ILE A 108 7.72 -1.78 13.70
CA ILE A 108 7.00 -2.24 12.50
C ILE A 108 6.96 -1.12 11.45
N ALA A 109 6.59 0.10 11.84
CA ALA A 109 6.54 1.23 10.91
C ALA A 109 7.92 1.56 10.29
N ARG A 110 9.01 1.45 11.07
CA ARG A 110 10.39 1.66 10.59
C ARG A 110 10.77 0.59 9.57
N GLU A 111 10.49 -0.68 9.85
CA GLU A 111 10.84 -1.77 8.95
C GLU A 111 9.98 -1.73 7.67
N ILE A 112 8.70 -1.38 7.75
CA ILE A 112 7.84 -1.16 6.57
C ILE A 112 8.43 -0.05 5.69
N LYS A 113 8.83 1.07 6.28
CA LYS A 113 9.44 2.18 5.53
C LYS A 113 10.66 1.70 4.74
N ARG A 114 11.55 0.96 5.40
CA ARG A 114 12.80 0.48 4.82
C ARG A 114 12.59 -0.58 3.73
N PHE A 115 11.77 -1.59 4.00
CA PHE A 115 11.68 -2.77 3.15
C PHE A 115 10.54 -2.74 2.13
N VAL A 116 9.54 -1.89 2.34
CA VAL A 116 8.37 -1.80 1.46
C VAL A 116 8.31 -0.42 0.80
N ILE A 117 8.32 0.65 1.59
CA ILE A 117 8.06 2.00 1.07
C ILE A 117 9.22 2.51 0.22
N GLU A 118 10.47 2.44 0.70
CA GLU A 118 11.66 2.90 -0.04
C GLU A 118 11.81 2.24 -1.43
N PRO A 119 11.64 0.90 -1.57
CA PRO A 119 11.59 0.26 -2.88
C PRO A 119 10.45 0.76 -3.79
N LEU A 120 9.24 0.97 -3.25
CA LEU A 120 8.11 1.46 -4.04
C LEU A 120 8.30 2.91 -4.49
N VAL A 121 8.84 3.78 -3.60
CA VAL A 121 9.19 5.17 -3.91
C VAL A 121 10.15 5.22 -5.09
N SER A 122 11.27 4.50 -4.99
CA SER A 122 12.34 4.54 -5.99
C SER A 122 11.92 3.93 -7.33
N ARG A 123 11.12 2.85 -7.31
CA ARG A 123 10.73 2.12 -8.51
C ARG A 123 9.52 2.72 -9.23
N HIS A 124 8.56 3.30 -8.51
CA HIS A 124 7.27 3.71 -9.07
C HIS A 124 6.94 5.18 -8.85
N TRP A 125 6.90 5.63 -7.60
CA TRP A 125 6.26 6.92 -7.28
C TRP A 125 7.12 8.13 -7.62
N GLN A 126 8.42 8.08 -7.32
CA GLN A 126 9.34 9.18 -7.65
C GLN A 126 9.55 9.32 -9.16
N PRO A 127 9.74 8.24 -9.95
CA PRO A 127 9.76 8.34 -11.41
C PRO A 127 8.47 8.94 -12.00
N TYR A 128 7.31 8.53 -11.49
CA TYR A 128 6.02 9.10 -11.91
C TYR A 128 5.94 10.60 -11.59
N ALA A 129 6.24 10.98 -10.35
CA ALA A 129 6.22 12.37 -9.92
C ALA A 129 7.14 13.24 -10.78
N TYR A 130 8.36 12.78 -11.05
CA TYR A 130 9.31 13.49 -11.91
C TYR A 130 8.78 13.66 -13.34
N LYS A 131 8.27 12.59 -13.95
CA LYS A 131 7.72 12.61 -15.31
C LYS A 131 6.53 13.57 -15.46
N HIS A 132 5.71 13.70 -14.41
CA HIS A 132 4.48 14.50 -14.43
C HIS A 132 4.61 15.88 -13.76
N GLY A 133 5.83 16.28 -13.37
CA GLY A 133 6.09 17.57 -12.73
C GLY A 133 5.42 17.74 -11.36
N LEU A 134 5.21 16.63 -10.64
CA LEU A 134 4.58 16.64 -9.32
C LEU A 134 5.60 16.96 -8.23
N ALA A 135 5.17 17.72 -7.23
CA ALA A 135 5.99 18.08 -6.08
C ALA A 135 6.28 16.87 -5.18
N LYS A 136 7.34 16.96 -4.37
CA LYS A 136 7.72 15.91 -3.41
C LYS A 136 6.56 15.48 -2.51
N VAL A 137 5.70 16.42 -2.13
CA VAL A 137 4.53 16.17 -1.28
C VAL A 137 3.61 15.08 -1.86
N PHE A 138 3.52 14.93 -3.19
CA PHE A 138 2.79 13.81 -3.81
C PHE A 138 3.35 12.45 -3.36
N VAL A 139 4.67 12.28 -3.44
CA VAL A 139 5.33 11.02 -3.01
C VAL A 139 5.16 10.81 -1.51
N ASP A 140 5.19 11.89 -0.72
CA ASP A 140 4.98 11.83 0.73
C ASP A 140 3.54 11.40 1.08
N CYS A 141 2.52 11.91 0.37
CA CYS A 141 1.13 11.48 0.51
C CYS A 141 0.97 9.99 0.20
N VAL A 142 1.47 9.53 -0.95
CA VAL A 142 1.38 8.10 -1.33
C VAL A 142 2.11 7.22 -0.32
N SER A 143 3.28 7.66 0.17
CA SER A 143 4.04 6.95 1.18
C SER A 143 3.28 6.83 2.50
N TRP A 144 2.59 7.89 2.91
CA TRP A 144 1.75 7.90 4.11
C TRP A 144 0.59 6.91 3.99
N ASP A 145 -0.13 6.94 2.87
CA ASP A 145 -1.29 6.09 2.64
C ASP A 145 -0.92 4.60 2.62
N VAL A 146 0.14 4.26 1.88
CA VAL A 146 0.59 2.88 1.75
C VAL A 146 1.20 2.38 3.06
N LEU A 147 1.92 3.22 3.80
CA LEU A 147 2.35 2.89 5.17
C LEU A 147 1.15 2.61 6.06
N GLY A 148 0.11 3.46 6.03
CA GLY A 148 -1.12 3.24 6.78
C GLY A 148 -1.78 1.90 6.47
N ALA A 149 -1.83 1.51 5.18
CA ALA A 149 -2.40 0.24 4.74
C ALA A 149 -1.57 -0.96 5.23
N CYS A 150 -0.24 -0.84 5.19
CA CYS A 150 0.65 -1.83 5.77
C CYS A 150 0.44 -1.94 7.29
N MET A 151 0.28 -0.83 8.01
CA MET A 151 0.02 -0.85 9.46
C MET A 151 -1.32 -1.53 9.77
N GLU A 152 -2.40 -1.19 9.05
CA GLU A 152 -3.70 -1.87 9.20
C GLU A 152 -3.57 -3.39 8.95
N ASN A 153 -2.84 -3.80 7.91
CA ASN A 153 -2.63 -5.21 7.60
C ASN A 153 -1.77 -5.93 8.65
N ALA A 154 -0.71 -5.30 9.15
CA ALA A 154 0.18 -5.87 10.17
C ALA A 154 -0.59 -6.13 11.49
N TYR A 155 -1.58 -5.29 11.80
CA TYR A 155 -2.44 -5.41 12.98
C TYR A 155 -3.80 -6.08 12.70
N ARG A 156 -3.99 -6.73 11.54
CA ARG A 156 -5.29 -7.34 11.17
C ARG A 156 -5.83 -8.35 12.19
N LEU A 157 -4.93 -9.04 12.92
CA LEU A 157 -5.31 -10.03 13.94
C LEU A 157 -5.81 -9.40 15.25
N CYS A 158 -5.55 -8.10 15.46
CA CYS A 158 -6.12 -7.33 16.57
C CYS A 158 -7.59 -6.95 16.33
N ALA A 159 -8.17 -7.31 15.17
CA ALA A 159 -9.59 -7.15 14.86
C ALA A 159 -10.12 -5.73 15.13
N SER A 160 -9.34 -4.70 14.78
CA SER A 160 -9.79 -3.31 14.89
C SER A 160 -11.07 -3.10 14.06
N PRO A 161 -12.10 -2.45 14.62
CA PRO A 161 -13.30 -2.12 13.87
C PRO A 161 -13.07 -1.01 12.86
N THR A 162 -11.92 -0.32 12.92
CA THR A 162 -11.59 0.79 12.03
C THR A 162 -10.64 0.34 10.92
N SER A 163 -11.03 0.57 9.68
CA SER A 163 -10.15 0.46 8.52
C SER A 163 -10.45 1.59 7.55
N PHE A 164 -9.39 2.25 7.11
CA PHE A 164 -9.42 3.37 6.18
C PHE A 164 -8.39 3.16 5.07
N PHE A 165 -7.15 2.84 5.43
CA PHE A 165 -6.06 2.75 4.49
C PHE A 165 -6.09 1.48 3.62
N LEU A 166 -6.62 0.36 4.12
CA LEU A 166 -6.84 -0.83 3.27
C LEU A 166 -7.90 -0.60 2.18
N PRO A 167 -9.08 -0.01 2.47
CA PRO A 167 -9.98 0.50 1.44
C PRO A 167 -9.30 1.52 0.53
N LEU A 168 -8.52 2.46 1.06
CA LEU A 168 -7.79 3.44 0.27
C LEU A 168 -6.80 2.80 -0.71
N LEU A 169 -6.12 1.72 -0.29
CA LEU A 169 -5.24 0.92 -1.14
C LEU A 169 -5.96 0.31 -2.34
N SER A 170 -7.27 0.07 -2.26
CA SER A 170 -8.06 -0.41 -3.41
C SER A 170 -8.15 0.63 -4.55
N VAL A 171 -8.10 1.93 -4.23
CA VAL A 171 -8.01 3.02 -5.22
C VAL A 171 -6.70 2.93 -6.00
N TYR A 172 -5.60 2.77 -5.28
CA TYR A 172 -4.28 2.60 -5.89
C TYR A 172 -4.21 1.33 -6.74
N LYS A 173 -4.77 0.21 -6.27
CA LYS A 173 -4.88 -1.05 -7.04
C LYS A 173 -5.70 -0.89 -8.33
N ALA A 174 -6.69 0.00 -8.32
CA ALA A 174 -7.45 0.38 -9.51
C ALA A 174 -6.68 1.33 -10.46
N GLY A 175 -5.51 1.82 -10.06
CA GLY A 175 -4.68 2.72 -10.86
C GLY A 175 -5.02 4.20 -10.68
N HIS A 176 -5.76 4.57 -9.63
CA HIS A 176 -6.11 5.95 -9.31
C HIS A 176 -5.34 6.48 -8.09
N PHE A 177 -5.38 7.79 -7.89
CA PHE A 177 -4.79 8.50 -6.76
C PHE A 177 -5.90 9.05 -5.85
N PRO A 178 -6.01 8.62 -4.58
CA PRO A 178 -6.89 9.28 -3.63
C PRO A 178 -6.34 10.66 -3.30
N CYS A 179 -7.21 11.67 -3.34
CA CYS A 179 -6.77 13.05 -3.30
C CYS A 179 -7.64 13.96 -2.45
N GLY A 180 -8.56 13.43 -1.62
CA GLY A 180 -9.31 14.29 -0.72
C GLY A 180 -10.47 13.62 -0.01
N TRP A 181 -11.06 14.39 0.91
CA TRP A 181 -12.30 14.06 1.60
C TRP A 181 -13.20 15.29 1.58
N ILE A 182 -14.43 15.16 1.10
CA ILE A 182 -15.37 16.29 1.01
C ILE A 182 -16.74 15.92 1.59
N GLU A 183 -17.59 16.93 1.75
CA GLU A 183 -18.98 16.79 2.23
C GLU A 183 -19.11 16.23 3.66
N GLY A 184 -18.10 16.45 4.49
CA GLY A 184 -18.12 16.08 5.90
C GLY A 184 -16.72 15.96 6.48
N ASN A 185 -16.67 15.59 7.76
CA ASN A 185 -15.42 15.19 8.42
C ASN A 185 -15.44 13.68 8.61
N TYR A 186 -14.33 13.01 8.31
CA TYR A 186 -14.19 11.57 8.52
C TYR A 186 -14.68 11.14 9.92
N PRO A 187 -15.58 10.14 10.03
CA PRO A 187 -15.93 9.15 9.01
C PRO A 187 -17.08 9.55 8.09
N GLU A 188 -17.68 10.73 8.31
CA GLU A 188 -18.79 11.23 7.51
C GLU A 188 -18.24 12.04 6.32
N GLY A 189 -18.67 11.72 5.10
CA GLY A 189 -18.24 12.40 3.88
C GLY A 189 -17.84 11.42 2.79
N ARG A 190 -17.17 11.94 1.75
CA ARG A 190 -16.88 11.19 0.54
C ARG A 190 -15.42 11.33 0.12
N LEU A 191 -14.82 10.20 -0.23
CA LEU A 191 -13.48 10.15 -0.80
C LEU A 191 -13.49 10.80 -2.18
N VAL A 192 -12.47 11.61 -2.44
CA VAL A 192 -12.17 12.12 -3.76
C VAL A 192 -10.96 11.38 -4.34
N ILE A 193 -11.03 11.06 -5.63
CA ILE A 193 -9.94 10.41 -6.36
C ILE A 193 -9.64 11.13 -7.67
N TRP A 194 -8.45 10.87 -8.20
CA TRP A 194 -8.01 11.25 -9.53
C TRP A 194 -7.52 10.01 -10.27
#